data_AF-A0A257GVW9-F1
#
_entry.id   AF-A0A257GVW9-F1
#
_cell.length_a   1.000
_cell.length_b   1.000
_cell.length_c   1.000
_cell.angle_alpha   90.00
_cell.angle_beta   90.00
_cell.angle_gamma   90.00
#
_symmetry.space_group_name_H-M   'P 1'
#
loop_
_entity.id
_entity.type
_entity.pdbx_description
1 polymer ?
#
loop_
_entity_poly.entity_id
_entity_poly.type
_entity_poly.pdbx_seq_one_letter_code
_entity_poly.pdbx_strand_id
1 'polypeptide(L)'
;MILKAARRTNNTSELLGMVLTKFVVTSEIGEQRPVCWCSLDDFSKWLGKPSGEHLADLLIIAPSYNEDGSPHLDLIVTEAKYVGSSGLEESRKRSAKQLRDTLKQVSRALSSKNPPLDQGLWVARISDLILSRRTNRGGQDRYSPSRWRGYVRKRECSFSVWGYSHVFVHDGETAVATVGVEVPDTEDLIAQQEVFNEQ
;
A
#
# COMPACT_ATOMS: atom_id res chain seq x y z
N MET A 1 -6.31 18.19 -2.23
CA MET A 1 -5.65 18.79 -3.41
C MET A 1 -4.95 17.69 -4.18
N ILE A 2 -5.50 17.20 -5.30
CA ILE A 2 -4.82 16.24 -6.21
C ILE A 2 -4.27 16.94 -7.47
N LEU A 3 -4.60 18.21 -7.69
CA LEU A 3 -4.29 18.92 -8.94
C LEU A 3 -3.03 19.80 -8.92
N LYS A 4 -2.15 19.68 -7.92
CA LYS A 4 -0.91 20.49 -7.88
C LYS A 4 0.37 19.81 -8.36
N ALA A 5 0.31 18.55 -8.79
CA ALA A 5 1.46 17.84 -9.34
C ALA A 5 1.31 17.57 -10.85
N ALA A 6 0.83 18.53 -11.63
CA ALA A 6 0.82 18.43 -13.09
C ALA A 6 2.08 19.06 -13.69
N ARG A 7 3.22 18.33 -13.71
CA ARG A 7 4.36 18.67 -14.57
C ARG A 7 4.95 17.40 -15.22
N ARG A 8 4.76 17.32 -16.55
CA ARG A 8 5.51 16.57 -17.59
C ARG A 8 5.53 15.03 -17.50
N THR A 9 4.84 14.38 -18.44
CA THR A 9 5.03 13.03 -19.02
C THR A 9 5.32 11.82 -18.11
N ASN A 10 6.29 11.87 -17.19
CA ASN A 10 6.50 10.85 -16.15
C ASN A 10 5.28 10.68 -15.23
N ASN A 11 4.53 11.77 -15.01
CA ASN A 11 3.36 11.70 -14.14
C ASN A 11 2.19 10.91 -14.76
N THR A 12 2.16 10.74 -16.09
CA THR A 12 1.07 9.97 -16.73
C THR A 12 1.26 8.49 -16.50
N SER A 13 2.47 7.96 -16.68
CA SER A 13 2.76 6.55 -16.41
C SER A 13 2.62 6.22 -14.93
N GLU A 14 3.11 7.09 -14.05
CA GLU A 14 2.92 6.95 -12.60
C GLU A 14 1.43 6.94 -12.22
N LEU A 15 0.65 7.87 -12.77
CA LEU A 15 -0.80 7.92 -12.54
C LEU A 15 -1.53 6.69 -13.07
N LEU A 16 -1.17 6.20 -14.26
CA LEU A 16 -1.75 4.98 -14.85
C LEU A 16 -1.43 3.77 -13.97
N GLY A 17 -0.18 3.59 -13.57
CA GLY A 17 0.23 2.50 -12.67
C GLY A 17 -0.52 2.54 -11.33
N MET A 18 -0.70 3.73 -10.75
CA MET A 18 -1.49 3.89 -9.52
C MET A 18 -2.98 3.57 -9.70
N VAL A 19 -3.58 3.97 -10.82
CA VAL A 19 -5.00 3.69 -11.10
C VAL A 19 -5.23 2.20 -11.32
N LEU A 20 -4.37 1.54 -12.10
CA LEU A 20 -4.44 0.10 -12.34
C LEU A 20 -4.21 -0.70 -11.04
N THR A 21 -3.21 -0.30 -10.25
CA THR A 21 -2.98 -0.88 -8.90
C THR A 21 -4.20 -0.75 -8.01
N LYS A 22 -4.87 0.41 -8.01
CA LYS A 22 -6.11 0.61 -7.25
C LYS A 22 -7.21 -0.35 -7.69
N PHE A 23 -7.34 -0.58 -8.99
CA PHE A 23 -8.30 -1.55 -9.52
C PHE A 23 -8.00 -2.96 -9.03
N VAL A 24 -6.76 -3.45 -9.23
CA VAL A 24 -6.33 -4.80 -8.82
C VAL A 24 -6.52 -5.03 -7.32
N VAL A 25 -6.05 -4.11 -6.47
CA VAL A 25 -6.18 -4.29 -5.02
C VAL A 25 -7.63 -4.19 -4.57
N THR A 26 -8.45 -3.33 -5.19
CA THR A 26 -9.88 -3.25 -4.85
C THR A 26 -10.62 -4.53 -5.21
N SER A 27 -10.28 -5.17 -6.34
CA SER A 27 -10.86 -6.48 -6.69
C SER A 27 -10.46 -7.58 -5.71
N GLU A 28 -9.22 -7.55 -5.20
CA GLU A 28 -8.72 -8.53 -4.24
C GLU A 28 -9.39 -8.41 -2.86
N ILE A 29 -9.45 -7.19 -2.32
CA ILE A 29 -9.95 -6.97 -0.94
C ILE A 29 -11.46 -6.73 -0.86
N GLY A 30 -12.14 -6.63 -2.01
CA GLY A 30 -13.58 -6.41 -2.15
C GLY A 30 -14.00 -4.95 -2.21
N GLU A 31 -14.90 -4.63 -3.14
CA GLU A 31 -15.36 -3.25 -3.44
C GLU A 31 -16.09 -2.55 -2.28
N GLN A 32 -16.68 -3.33 -1.38
CA GLN A 32 -17.47 -2.84 -0.25
C GLN A 32 -16.62 -2.63 1.01
N ARG A 33 -15.33 -2.99 0.95
CA ARG A 33 -14.44 -2.86 2.09
C ARG A 33 -14.12 -1.39 2.36
N PRO A 34 -14.28 -0.89 3.60
CA PRO A 34 -13.85 0.46 3.93
C PRO A 34 -12.32 0.55 3.75
N VAL A 35 -11.87 1.52 2.95
CA VAL A 35 -10.44 1.71 2.65
C VAL A 35 -10.04 3.17 2.73
N CYS A 36 -8.83 3.44 3.18
CA CYS A 36 -8.18 4.74 3.06
C CYS A 36 -6.90 4.61 2.25
N TRP A 37 -6.83 5.35 1.14
CA TRP A 37 -5.70 5.37 0.22
C TRP A 37 -4.79 6.56 0.54
N CYS A 38 -3.56 6.28 0.92
CA CYS A 38 -2.61 7.27 1.43
C CYS A 38 -1.33 7.23 0.58
N SER A 39 -0.88 8.36 0.01
CA SER A 39 0.40 8.41 -0.70
C SER A 39 1.55 8.41 0.30
N LEU A 40 2.50 7.50 0.16
CA LEU A 40 3.63 7.36 1.09
C LEU A 40 4.64 8.50 1.00
N ASP A 41 4.66 9.26 -0.09
CA ASP A 41 5.50 10.45 -0.22
C ASP A 41 5.07 11.57 0.75
N ASP A 42 3.77 11.73 0.98
CA ASP A 42 3.23 12.64 2.00
C ASP A 42 3.69 12.23 3.41
N PHE A 43 4.19 11.01 3.55
CA PHE A 43 4.58 10.38 4.81
C PHE A 43 6.09 10.16 4.96
N SER A 44 6.88 10.34 3.90
CA SER A 44 8.34 10.18 3.89
C SER A 44 9.07 10.87 5.05
N LYS A 45 8.62 12.07 5.44
CA LYS A 45 9.25 12.88 6.50
C LYS A 45 9.17 12.29 7.91
N TRP A 46 8.12 11.54 8.25
CA TRP A 46 7.96 10.97 9.60
C TRP A 46 8.34 9.49 9.67
N LEU A 47 8.50 8.85 8.51
CA LEU A 47 9.07 7.50 8.41
C LEU A 47 10.56 7.47 8.81
N GLY A 48 11.21 8.64 8.97
CA GLY A 48 12.58 8.73 9.48
C GLY A 48 13.63 8.29 8.47
N LYS A 49 13.29 8.27 7.16
CA LYS A 49 14.25 7.95 6.11
C LYS A 49 15.29 9.07 5.96
N PRO A 50 16.58 8.73 5.80
CA PRO A 50 17.58 9.65 5.31
C PRO A 50 17.16 10.22 3.95
N SER A 51 17.46 11.50 3.71
CA SER A 51 17.17 12.17 2.44
C SER A 51 17.70 11.36 1.24
N GLY A 52 16.80 10.86 0.38
CA GLY A 52 17.16 10.26 -0.91
C GLY A 52 16.60 8.87 -1.21
N GLU A 53 16.14 8.11 -0.21
CA GLU A 53 15.52 6.80 -0.45
C GLU A 53 14.02 6.92 -0.75
N HIS A 54 13.57 6.33 -1.86
CA HIS A 54 12.15 6.28 -2.21
C HIS A 54 11.44 5.16 -1.44
N LEU A 55 10.24 5.46 -0.99
CA LEU A 55 9.32 4.47 -0.45
C LEU A 55 8.55 3.82 -1.59
N ALA A 56 7.69 2.87 -1.25
CA ALA A 56 6.62 2.47 -2.14
C ALA A 56 5.63 3.64 -2.34
N ASP A 57 4.80 3.58 -3.38
CA ASP A 57 3.88 4.66 -3.74
C ASP A 57 2.72 4.86 -2.75
N LEU A 58 2.04 3.79 -2.34
CA LEU A 58 0.80 3.86 -1.54
C LEU A 58 0.81 2.99 -0.29
N LEU A 59 0.13 3.49 0.74
CA LEU A 59 -0.32 2.76 1.91
C LEU A 59 -1.85 2.75 1.93
N ILE A 60 -2.42 1.56 2.01
CA ILE A 60 -3.86 1.32 2.05
C ILE A 60 -4.20 0.82 3.45
N ILE A 61 -5.14 1.50 4.08
CA ILE A 61 -5.63 1.14 5.42
C ILE A 61 -7.02 0.54 5.24
N ALA A 62 -7.14 -0.76 5.48
CA ALA A 62 -8.34 -1.54 5.19
C ALA A 62 -8.88 -2.23 6.47
N PRO A 63 -9.68 -1.51 7.28
CA PRO A 63 -10.33 -2.08 8.45
C PRO A 63 -11.34 -3.18 8.10
N SER A 64 -11.41 -4.20 8.94
CA SER A 64 -12.35 -5.32 8.88
C SER A 64 -12.66 -5.84 10.28
N TYR A 65 -13.55 -6.81 10.36
CA TYR A 65 -13.78 -7.59 11.57
C TYR A 65 -13.44 -9.04 11.26
N ASN A 66 -12.72 -9.69 12.17
CA ASN A 66 -12.49 -11.13 12.12
C ASN A 66 -13.83 -11.89 12.31
N GLU A 67 -13.82 -13.19 12.07
CA GLU A 67 -15.01 -14.04 12.23
C GLU A 67 -15.58 -14.01 13.66
N ASP A 68 -14.71 -13.82 14.67
CA ASP A 68 -15.07 -13.67 16.08
C ASP A 68 -15.60 -12.27 16.45
N GLY A 69 -15.65 -11.34 15.48
CA GLY A 69 -16.08 -9.96 15.67
C GLY A 69 -15.01 -9.04 16.26
N SER A 70 -13.79 -9.51 16.49
CA SER A 70 -12.67 -8.66 16.91
C SER A 70 -12.22 -7.75 15.73
N PRO A 71 -11.84 -6.49 16.00
CA PRO A 71 -11.41 -5.58 14.94
C PRO A 71 -10.02 -5.96 14.41
N HIS A 72 -9.87 -5.91 13.08
CA HIS A 72 -8.63 -6.19 12.37
C HIS A 72 -8.29 -5.06 11.38
N LEU A 73 -7.02 -4.70 11.29
CA LEU A 73 -6.54 -3.66 10.38
C LEU A 73 -5.49 -4.22 9.42
N ASP A 74 -5.85 -4.32 8.14
CA ASP A 74 -4.88 -4.57 7.07
C ASP A 74 -4.19 -3.26 6.69
N LEU A 75 -2.86 -3.31 6.61
CA LEU A 75 -2.02 -2.25 6.06
C LEU A 75 -1.32 -2.78 4.82
N ILE A 76 -1.80 -2.35 3.66
CA ILE A 76 -1.38 -2.86 2.36
C ILE A 76 -0.46 -1.84 1.72
N VAL A 77 0.78 -2.22 1.44
CA VAL A 77 1.75 -1.35 0.76
C VAL A 77 1.76 -1.71 -0.72
N THR A 78 1.71 -0.71 -1.60
CA THR A 78 1.79 -0.97 -3.03
C THR A 78 2.80 -0.06 -3.72
N GLU A 79 3.58 -0.65 -4.62
CA GLU A 79 4.42 0.04 -5.59
C GLU A 79 3.91 -0.26 -7.00
N ALA A 80 3.83 0.75 -7.85
CA ALA A 80 3.36 0.65 -9.21
C ALA A 80 4.40 1.14 -10.22
N LYS A 81 4.52 0.43 -11.33
CA LYS A 81 5.29 0.83 -12.50
C LYS A 81 4.46 0.65 -13.76
N TYR A 82 4.50 1.64 -14.65
CA TYR A 82 3.90 1.55 -15.99
C TYR A 82 5.00 1.88 -16.99
N VAL A 83 5.51 0.88 -17.69
CA VAL A 83 6.79 0.96 -18.42
C VAL A 83 6.71 0.24 -19.76
N GLY A 84 7.64 0.55 -20.66
CA GLY A 84 7.89 -0.27 -21.84
C GLY A 84 8.69 -1.53 -21.48
N SER A 85 8.63 -2.53 -22.35
CA SER A 85 9.28 -3.84 -22.26
C SER A 85 10.79 -3.72 -22.07
N SER A 86 11.43 -2.73 -22.69
CA SER A 86 12.85 -2.43 -22.53
C SER A 86 13.24 -2.02 -21.10
N GLY A 87 12.31 -1.49 -20.31
CA GLY A 87 12.52 -1.04 -18.92
C GLY A 87 12.03 -2.03 -17.87
N LEU A 88 11.52 -3.20 -18.26
CA LEU A 88 10.86 -4.15 -17.37
C LEU A 88 11.78 -4.66 -16.26
N GLU A 89 12.96 -5.16 -16.60
CA GLU A 89 13.84 -5.82 -15.62
C GLU A 89 14.34 -4.85 -14.55
N GLU A 90 14.76 -3.65 -14.94
CA GLU A 90 15.17 -2.59 -14.02
C GLU A 90 14.00 -2.19 -13.10
N SER A 91 12.82 -1.99 -13.70
CA SER A 91 11.62 -1.59 -12.95
C SER A 91 11.21 -2.64 -11.94
N ARG A 92 11.25 -3.93 -12.30
CA ARG A 92 10.97 -5.05 -11.39
C ARG A 92 11.92 -5.08 -10.19
N LYS A 93 13.22 -4.94 -10.44
CA LYS A 93 14.23 -4.93 -9.36
C LYS A 93 14.02 -3.74 -8.43
N ARG A 94 13.79 -2.56 -9.00
CA ARG A 94 13.61 -1.32 -8.24
C ARG A 94 12.32 -1.33 -7.43
N SER A 95 11.20 -1.72 -8.04
CA SER A 95 9.89 -1.74 -7.38
C SER A 95 9.83 -2.78 -6.27
N ALA A 96 10.40 -3.97 -6.48
CA ALA A 96 10.50 -5.01 -5.46
C ALA A 96 11.30 -4.53 -4.24
N LYS A 97 12.43 -3.84 -4.47
CA LYS A 97 13.23 -3.26 -3.38
C LYS A 97 12.43 -2.21 -2.61
N GLN A 98 11.79 -1.27 -3.29
CA GLN A 98 10.97 -0.22 -2.65
C GLN A 98 9.84 -0.82 -1.80
N LEU A 99 9.13 -1.81 -2.34
CA LEU A 99 8.07 -2.53 -1.62
C LEU A 99 8.63 -3.18 -0.35
N ARG A 100 9.68 -4.01 -0.49
CA ARG A 100 10.27 -4.73 0.64
C ARG A 100 10.74 -3.78 1.73
N ASP A 101 11.50 -2.76 1.37
CA ASP A 101 12.08 -1.83 2.35
C ASP A 101 10.97 -1.08 3.10
N THR A 102 9.88 -0.73 2.40
CA THR A 102 8.70 -0.10 3.00
C THR A 102 7.94 -1.06 3.90
N LEU A 103 7.71 -2.30 3.48
CA LEU A 103 7.01 -3.31 4.29
C LEU A 103 7.78 -3.61 5.58
N LYS A 104 9.10 -3.76 5.52
CA LYS A 104 9.95 -3.93 6.72
C LYS A 104 9.80 -2.77 7.69
N GLN A 105 9.75 -1.55 7.17
CA GLN A 105 9.60 -0.34 7.97
C GLN A 105 8.22 -0.27 8.66
N VAL A 106 7.14 -0.49 7.90
CA VAL A 106 5.76 -0.48 8.44
C VAL A 106 5.55 -1.62 9.43
N SER A 107 6.04 -2.82 9.12
CA SER A 107 5.96 -3.98 10.01
C SER A 107 6.72 -3.75 11.31
N ARG A 108 7.97 -3.24 11.24
CA ARG A 108 8.76 -2.90 12.43
C ARG A 108 8.06 -1.88 13.31
N ALA A 109 7.45 -0.85 12.72
CA ALA A 109 6.72 0.17 13.46
C ALA A 109 5.56 -0.40 14.29
N LEU A 110 4.92 -1.46 13.81
CA LEU A 110 3.74 -2.05 14.42
C LEU A 110 4.03 -3.31 15.24
N SER A 111 5.28 -3.80 15.21
CA SER A 111 5.72 -4.98 15.93
C SER A 111 5.36 -4.93 17.41
N SER A 112 4.67 -5.96 17.87
CA SER A 112 4.37 -6.16 19.30
C SER A 112 5.51 -6.89 20.02
N LYS A 113 6.37 -7.62 19.28
CA LYS A 113 7.48 -8.41 19.87
C LYS A 113 8.61 -7.50 20.34
N ASN A 114 9.01 -6.55 19.51
CA ASN A 114 10.08 -5.58 19.80
C ASN A 114 9.60 -4.19 19.35
N PRO A 115 8.75 -3.52 20.13
CA PRO A 115 8.18 -2.24 19.75
C PRO A 115 9.28 -1.16 19.69
N PRO A 116 9.38 -0.38 18.59
CA PRO A 116 10.31 0.73 18.53
C PRO A 116 9.86 1.88 19.44
N LEU A 117 10.81 2.75 19.82
CA LEU A 117 10.57 3.87 20.74
C LEU A 117 9.46 4.82 20.25
N ASP A 118 9.35 5.00 18.94
CA ASP A 118 8.41 5.87 18.27
C ASP A 118 7.09 5.17 17.89
N GLN A 119 6.85 3.93 18.33
CA GLN A 119 5.64 3.17 17.99
C GLN A 119 4.34 3.94 18.31
N GLY A 120 4.30 4.67 19.43
CA GLY A 120 3.16 5.49 19.79
C GLY A 120 2.86 6.60 18.75
N LEU A 121 3.91 7.19 18.17
CA LEU A 121 3.77 8.18 17.10
C LEU A 121 3.21 7.53 15.83
N TRP A 122 3.74 6.37 15.44
CA TRP A 122 3.25 5.60 14.31
C TRP A 122 1.77 5.24 14.41
N VAL A 123 1.38 4.68 15.55
CA VAL A 123 -0.02 4.32 15.83
C VAL A 123 -0.92 5.57 15.80
N ALA A 124 -0.49 6.68 16.38
CA ALA A 124 -1.24 7.94 16.35
C ALA A 124 -1.45 8.46 14.93
N ARG A 125 -0.41 8.37 14.07
CA ARG A 125 -0.49 8.81 12.67
C ARG A 125 -1.39 7.91 11.84
N ILE A 126 -1.24 6.59 11.93
CA ILE A 126 -2.13 5.64 11.24
C ILE A 126 -3.58 5.87 11.67
N SER A 127 -3.81 6.09 12.96
CA SER A 127 -5.12 6.44 13.51
C SER A 127 -5.70 7.75 12.95
N ASP A 128 -4.85 8.75 12.70
CA ASP A 128 -5.28 10.00 12.05
C ASP A 128 -5.60 9.78 10.55
N LEU A 129 -4.89 8.87 9.87
CA LEU A 129 -5.14 8.54 8.46
C LEU A 129 -6.51 7.89 8.24
N ILE A 130 -6.99 7.11 9.20
CA ILE A 130 -8.36 6.55 9.18
C ILE A 130 -9.42 7.64 8.97
N LEU A 131 -9.18 8.86 9.46
CA LEU A 131 -10.10 9.99 9.27
C LEU A 131 -10.01 10.63 7.89
N SER A 132 -8.88 10.45 7.18
CA SER A 132 -8.64 11.02 5.84
C SER A 132 -9.34 10.25 4.71
N ARG A 133 -10.27 9.36 5.08
CA ARG A 133 -11.02 8.44 4.23
C ARG A 133 -11.52 9.11 2.94
N ARG A 134 -11.26 8.43 1.82
CA ARG A 134 -12.00 8.61 0.58
C ARG A 134 -12.63 7.27 0.24
N THR A 135 -13.93 7.14 0.47
CA THR A 135 -14.61 5.86 0.23
C THR A 135 -15.64 5.90 -0.85
N ASN A 136 -15.67 4.78 -1.56
CA ASN A 136 -16.79 4.33 -2.35
C ASN A 136 -18.00 4.11 -1.42
N ARG A 137 -19.20 4.40 -1.94
CA ARG A 137 -20.41 4.65 -1.13
C ARG A 137 -20.94 3.40 -0.41
N GLY A 138 -20.41 2.21 -0.69
CA GLY A 138 -20.85 0.95 -0.11
C GLY A 138 -20.00 0.50 1.08
N GLY A 139 -20.63 0.17 2.21
CA GLY A 139 -19.95 -0.20 3.47
C GLY A 139 -20.16 0.75 4.66
N GLN A 140 -21.10 1.71 4.56
CA GLN A 140 -21.38 2.72 5.60
C GLN A 140 -21.93 2.11 6.90
N ASP A 141 -22.71 1.02 6.83
CA ASP A 141 -23.59 0.64 7.96
C ASP A 141 -22.87 0.04 9.19
N ARG A 142 -21.60 -0.41 9.04
CA ARG A 142 -20.82 -0.98 10.16
C ARG A 142 -19.52 -0.25 10.47
N TYR A 143 -19.14 0.73 9.64
CA TYR A 143 -17.85 1.40 9.77
C TYR A 143 -17.99 2.80 10.37
N SER A 144 -17.44 2.99 11.57
CA SER A 144 -17.33 4.31 12.21
C SER A 144 -15.86 4.74 12.27
N PRO A 145 -15.45 5.80 11.53
CA PRO A 145 -14.07 6.31 11.56
C PRO A 145 -13.60 6.65 12.97
N SER A 146 -14.45 7.29 13.78
CA SER A 146 -14.13 7.66 15.16
C SER A 146 -13.90 6.45 16.05
N ARG A 147 -14.68 5.38 15.87
CA ARG A 147 -14.50 4.11 16.61
C ARG A 147 -13.19 3.43 16.21
N TRP A 148 -12.92 3.35 14.91
CA TRP A 148 -11.69 2.77 14.37
C TRP A 148 -10.42 3.52 14.76
N ARG A 149 -10.49 4.86 14.78
CA ARG A 149 -9.43 5.71 15.34
C ARG A 149 -9.10 5.29 16.78
N GLY A 150 -10.13 5.02 17.59
CA GLY A 150 -10.00 4.54 18.97
C GLY A 150 -9.33 3.17 19.05
N TYR A 151 -9.79 2.19 18.28
CA TYR A 151 -9.20 0.85 18.24
C TYR A 151 -7.72 0.88 17.90
N VAL A 152 -7.33 1.63 16.88
CA VAL A 152 -5.92 1.74 16.50
C VAL A 152 -5.11 2.45 17.57
N ARG A 153 -5.57 3.61 18.08
CA ARG A 153 -4.83 4.37 19.12
C ARG A 153 -4.56 3.56 20.38
N LYS A 154 -5.52 2.75 20.78
CA LYS A 154 -5.41 1.89 21.97
C LYS A 154 -4.78 0.53 21.68
N ARG A 155 -4.48 0.22 20.41
CA ARG A 155 -4.04 -1.11 19.94
C ARG A 155 -5.02 -2.22 20.33
N GLU A 156 -6.32 -1.91 20.33
CA GLU A 156 -7.42 -2.84 20.57
C GLU A 156 -7.86 -3.59 19.30
N CYS A 157 -7.04 -3.56 18.24
CA CYS A 157 -7.23 -4.31 17.01
C CYS A 157 -5.97 -5.12 16.66
N SER A 158 -6.17 -6.23 15.96
CA SER A 158 -5.07 -6.95 15.32
C SER A 158 -4.61 -6.21 14.05
N PHE A 159 -3.36 -6.44 13.64
CA PHE A 159 -2.76 -5.82 12.46
C PHE A 159 -2.19 -6.88 11.54
N SER A 160 -2.32 -6.68 10.24
CA SER A 160 -1.50 -7.37 9.24
C SER A 160 -0.80 -6.33 8.36
N VAL A 161 0.37 -6.69 7.84
CA VAL A 161 1.14 -5.84 6.91
C VAL A 161 1.59 -6.72 5.75
N TRP A 162 1.20 -6.34 4.55
CA TRP A 162 1.47 -7.09 3.31
C TRP A 162 1.43 -6.15 2.11
N GLY A 163 1.81 -6.60 0.91
CA GLY A 163 1.81 -5.69 -0.22
C GLY A 163 2.15 -6.26 -1.58
N TYR A 164 2.07 -5.37 -2.57
CA TYR A 164 2.26 -5.67 -3.99
C TYR A 164 3.24 -4.73 -4.69
N SER A 165 3.98 -5.29 -5.63
CA SER A 165 4.71 -4.57 -6.66
C SER A 165 4.05 -4.89 -8.00
N HIS A 166 3.19 -4.00 -8.51
CA HIS A 166 2.60 -4.18 -9.83
C HIS A 166 3.45 -3.51 -10.90
N VAL A 167 3.80 -4.26 -11.94
CA VAL A 167 4.53 -3.74 -13.11
C VAL A 167 3.69 -3.96 -14.35
N PHE A 168 3.16 -2.88 -14.89
CA PHE A 168 2.35 -2.85 -16.10
C PHE A 168 3.24 -2.52 -17.30
N VAL A 169 3.19 -3.36 -18.34
CA VAL A 169 3.95 -3.23 -19.58
C VAL A 169 3.00 -2.90 -20.72
N HIS A 170 3.22 -1.77 -21.38
CA HIS A 170 2.27 -1.21 -22.35
C HIS A 170 2.60 -1.47 -23.82
N ASP A 171 3.72 -2.10 -24.12
CA ASP A 171 4.20 -2.40 -25.48
C ASP A 171 4.63 -3.86 -25.63
N GLY A 172 4.11 -4.73 -24.75
CA GLY A 172 4.41 -6.15 -24.77
C GLY A 172 3.78 -6.84 -25.99
N GLU A 173 4.53 -7.74 -26.63
CA GLU A 173 4.02 -8.48 -27.80
C GLU A 173 2.97 -9.54 -27.45
N THR A 174 2.80 -9.86 -26.16
CA THR A 174 1.82 -10.86 -25.70
C THR A 174 1.22 -10.44 -24.37
N ALA A 175 -0.11 -10.43 -24.31
CA ALA A 175 -0.85 -10.19 -23.08
C ALA A 175 -0.67 -11.38 -22.13
N VAL A 176 0.05 -11.15 -21.04
CA VAL A 176 0.28 -12.12 -19.98
C VAL A 176 0.18 -11.38 -18.65
N ALA A 177 -0.64 -11.92 -17.74
CA ALA A 177 -0.54 -11.62 -16.32
C ALA A 177 0.25 -12.76 -15.67
N THR A 178 1.36 -12.44 -15.00
CA THR A 178 2.12 -13.45 -14.25
C THR A 178 1.39 -13.79 -12.97
N VAL A 179 1.37 -15.08 -12.60
CA VAL A 179 1.10 -15.48 -11.20
C VAL A 179 2.09 -14.74 -10.30
N GLY A 180 1.60 -14.09 -9.25
CA GLY A 180 2.42 -13.28 -8.34
C GLY A 180 3.64 -14.04 -7.83
N VAL A 181 4.82 -13.44 -8.00
CA VAL A 181 6.10 -13.99 -7.54
C VAL A 181 6.45 -13.36 -6.21
N GLU A 182 6.83 -14.16 -5.23
CA GLU A 182 7.26 -13.66 -3.92
C GLU A 182 8.47 -12.73 -4.06
N VAL A 183 8.42 -11.58 -3.39
CA VAL A 183 9.55 -10.65 -3.34
C VAL A 183 10.58 -11.19 -2.34
N PRO A 184 11.86 -11.36 -2.73
CA PRO A 184 12.87 -11.96 -1.86
C PRO A 184 13.23 -11.08 -0.65
N ASP A 185 13.78 -11.71 0.39
CA ASP A 185 14.27 -11.09 1.62
C ASP A 185 13.19 -10.38 2.47
N THR A 186 11.97 -10.90 2.48
CA THR A 186 10.83 -10.29 3.19
C THR A 186 10.57 -10.88 4.58
N GLU A 187 11.34 -11.90 5.01
CA GLU A 187 11.40 -12.44 6.39
C GLU A 187 10.03 -12.49 7.09
N ASP A 188 9.10 -13.29 6.54
CA ASP A 188 7.72 -13.52 7.01
C ASP A 188 6.67 -12.49 6.55
N LEU A 189 7.03 -11.50 5.73
CA LEU A 189 6.06 -10.57 5.13
C LEU A 189 5.53 -11.09 3.81
N ILE A 190 4.20 -11.04 3.66
CA ILE A 190 3.52 -11.35 2.40
C ILE A 190 3.78 -10.19 1.42
N ALA A 191 4.61 -10.45 0.41
CA ALA A 191 4.97 -9.47 -0.61
C ALA A 191 5.03 -10.14 -1.98
N GLN A 192 4.22 -9.69 -2.92
CA GLN A 192 4.16 -10.27 -4.26
C GLN A 192 4.49 -9.24 -5.34
N GLN A 193 5.16 -9.67 -6.39
CA GLN A 193 5.35 -8.91 -7.61
C GLN A 193 4.56 -9.55 -8.75
N GLU A 194 3.73 -8.74 -9.39
CA GLU A 194 2.92 -9.14 -10.53
C GLU A 194 3.28 -8.28 -11.73
N VAL A 195 3.42 -8.92 -12.89
CA VAL A 195 3.67 -8.28 -14.16
C VAL A 195 2.45 -8.47 -15.06
N PHE A 196 1.96 -7.37 -15.62
CA PHE A 196 0.81 -7.33 -16.52
C PHE A 196 1.24 -6.75 -17.85
N ASN A 197 1.00 -7.45 -18.96
CA ASN A 197 1.27 -6.92 -20.30
C ASN A 197 -0.05 -6.71 -21.06
N GLU A 198 -0.19 -5.58 -21.74
CA GLU A 198 -1.25 -5.37 -22.75
C GLU A 198 -0.84 -5.97 -24.13
N GLN A 199 -1.83 -6.14 -25.00
CA GLN A 199 -1.69 -6.53 -26.41
C GLN A 199 -1.91 -5.33 -27.32
#